data_AF-A0A821JZ88-F1
#
_entry.id   AF-A0A821JZ88-F1
#
_cell.length_a   1.000
_cell.length_b   1.000
_cell.length_c   1.000
_cell.angle_alpha   90.00
_cell.angle_beta   90.00
_cell.angle_gamma   90.00
#
_symmetry.space_group_name_H-M   'P 1'
#
loop_
_entity.id
_entity.type
_entity.pdbx_description
1 polymer ?
#
loop_
_entity_poly.entity_id
_entity_poly.type
_entity_poly.pdbx_seq_one_letter_code
_entity_poly.pdbx_strand_id
1 'polypeptide(L)'
;MTVQEIMDGERSCWNPDLIYRVLRTCIDADIVQRVNDDQHFVLTKSGRMLTSDHSSHSRDFVRWVLGPLFNNAMYQLPDLVRHEGTGSGMSRATGGLNLYAYFSQLGNQELASIFNGAMTAVSMSTGTKLVSGINYDRFTTLVDVGGGSGTYLAQILEHYPSINFGIVFDLPSVINQTKDSEEFKSRMIPETKVKFISGDMFDSSTITQADAYLIKHIFHNYDDEKCVAILSSIRQTNQNRLERQSINVFIVDYIIFPGDVLSNWQTHALDIGIAAFLEGGRERTIPEYEQIINKAGFKVEKIYPVQTPDSIIEAVVVD
;
A
#
# COMPACT_ATOMS: atom_id res chain seq x y z
N MET A 1 -22.53 22.33 12.08
CA MET A 1 -23.68 22.27 11.17
C MET A 1 -24.82 21.52 11.85
N THR A 2 -26.06 21.98 11.69
CA THR A 2 -27.27 21.22 12.01
C THR A 2 -27.52 20.14 10.95
N VAL A 3 -28.44 19.20 11.22
CA VAL A 3 -28.89 18.22 10.22
C VAL A 3 -29.42 18.92 8.97
N GLN A 4 -30.17 20.01 9.14
CA GLN A 4 -30.75 20.76 8.03
C GLN A 4 -29.68 21.41 7.16
N GLU A 5 -28.63 21.97 7.77
CA GLU A 5 -27.48 22.55 7.06
C GLU A 5 -26.66 21.48 6.34
N ILE A 6 -26.54 20.26 6.90
CA ILE A 6 -25.86 19.14 6.25
C ILE A 6 -26.59 18.70 4.97
N MET A 7 -27.91 18.80 4.97
CA MET A 7 -28.81 18.38 3.90
C MET A 7 -29.04 19.46 2.82
N ASP A 8 -28.13 20.41 2.64
CA ASP A 8 -28.28 21.44 1.61
C ASP A 8 -27.99 20.93 0.18
N GLY A 9 -28.52 21.64 -0.83
CA GLY A 9 -28.33 21.36 -2.25
C GLY A 9 -28.80 19.96 -2.68
N GLU A 10 -27.88 19.18 -3.26
CA GLU A 10 -28.14 17.82 -3.74
C GLU A 10 -28.53 16.83 -2.62
N ARG A 11 -28.30 17.21 -1.35
CA ARG A 11 -28.58 16.39 -0.16
C ARG A 11 -29.97 16.67 0.44
N SER A 12 -30.73 17.57 -0.16
CA SER A 12 -32.08 17.95 0.29
C SER A 12 -33.07 16.78 0.27
N CYS A 13 -32.80 15.75 -0.53
CA CYS A 13 -33.59 14.53 -0.60
C CYS A 13 -33.23 13.47 0.48
N TRP A 14 -32.21 13.72 1.31
CA TRP A 14 -31.78 12.75 2.33
C TRP A 14 -32.81 12.64 3.46
N ASN A 15 -32.76 11.53 4.22
CA ASN A 15 -33.65 11.31 5.35
C ASN A 15 -33.07 11.98 6.61
N PRO A 16 -33.70 13.06 7.15
CA PRO A 16 -33.14 13.81 8.27
C PRO A 16 -33.09 13.00 9.57
N ASP A 17 -34.10 12.16 9.85
CA ASP A 17 -34.10 11.28 11.02
C ASP A 17 -32.93 10.29 10.96
N LEU A 18 -32.70 9.70 9.80
CA LEU A 18 -31.62 8.74 9.64
C LEU A 18 -30.25 9.41 9.73
N ILE A 19 -30.07 10.60 9.14
CA ILE A 19 -28.83 11.38 9.28
C ILE A 19 -28.56 11.70 10.75
N TYR A 20 -29.57 12.17 11.49
CA TYR A 20 -29.43 12.41 12.92
C TYR A 20 -29.00 11.15 13.68
N ARG A 21 -29.62 10.00 13.38
CA ARG A 21 -29.29 8.72 14.00
C ARG A 21 -27.86 8.27 13.70
N VAL A 22 -27.38 8.47 12.47
CA VAL A 22 -25.98 8.24 12.09
C VAL A 22 -25.06 9.16 12.89
N LEU A 23 -25.36 10.45 12.96
CA LEU A 23 -24.57 11.42 13.72
C LEU A 23 -24.51 11.09 15.21
N ARG A 24 -25.58 10.54 15.80
CA ARG A 24 -25.54 10.03 17.18
C ARG A 24 -24.52 8.90 17.36
N THR A 25 -24.52 7.90 16.47
CA THR A 25 -23.51 6.84 16.49
C THR A 25 -22.10 7.40 16.27
N CYS A 26 -21.96 8.40 15.40
CA CYS A 26 -20.69 9.09 15.17
C CYS A 26 -20.20 9.89 16.40
N ILE A 27 -21.09 10.31 17.31
CA ILE A 27 -20.67 10.89 18.60
C ILE A 27 -20.03 9.81 19.47
N ASP A 28 -20.69 8.66 19.61
CA ASP A 28 -20.18 7.55 20.42
C ASP A 28 -18.85 7.01 19.88
N ALA A 29 -18.63 7.13 18.57
CA ALA A 29 -17.38 6.76 17.90
C ALA A 29 -16.32 7.89 17.85
N ASP A 30 -16.54 9.02 18.54
CA ASP A 30 -15.65 10.19 18.55
C ASP A 30 -15.35 10.77 17.14
N ILE A 31 -16.29 10.71 16.20
CA ILE A 31 -16.14 11.28 14.84
C ILE A 31 -16.68 12.72 14.80
N VAL A 32 -17.81 12.97 15.46
CA VAL A 32 -18.40 14.31 15.61
C VAL A 32 -18.72 14.56 17.07
N GLN A 33 -18.81 15.83 17.46
CA GLN A 33 -19.30 16.23 18.77
C GLN A 33 -20.49 17.16 18.62
N ARG A 34 -21.46 17.03 19.53
CA ARG A 34 -22.59 17.95 19.64
C ARG A 34 -22.18 19.15 20.50
N VAL A 35 -22.27 20.35 19.97
CA VAL A 35 -21.80 21.57 20.65
C VAL A 35 -22.89 22.34 21.40
N ASN A 36 -24.17 22.07 21.11
CA ASN A 36 -25.31 22.73 21.77
C ASN A 36 -26.60 21.88 21.68
N ASP A 37 -27.66 22.36 22.33
CA ASP A 37 -28.98 21.72 22.37
C ASP A 37 -29.71 21.76 21.02
N ASP A 38 -29.34 22.71 20.15
CA ASP A 38 -29.85 22.85 18.77
C ASP A 38 -29.28 21.80 17.80
N GLN A 39 -28.68 20.72 18.33
CA GLN A 39 -28.09 19.64 17.55
C GLN A 39 -27.09 20.14 16.49
N HIS A 40 -26.27 21.13 16.84
CA HIS A 40 -25.13 21.47 16.00
C HIS A 40 -24.01 20.46 16.23
N PHE A 41 -23.49 19.93 15.13
CA PHE A 41 -22.38 18.99 15.10
C PHE A 41 -21.12 19.66 14.52
N VAL A 42 -19.97 19.35 15.11
CA VAL A 42 -18.66 19.72 14.57
C VAL A 42 -17.78 18.47 14.53
N LEU A 43 -16.82 18.42 13.60
CA LEU A 43 -15.86 17.32 13.53
C LEU A 43 -14.94 17.35 14.75
N THR A 44 -14.70 16.19 15.34
CA THR A 44 -13.62 15.98 16.30
C THR A 44 -12.28 15.87 15.56
N LYS A 45 -11.17 15.64 16.29
CA LYS A 45 -9.89 15.32 15.66
C LYS A 45 -9.98 14.06 14.78
N SER A 46 -10.64 13.00 15.25
CA SER A 46 -10.82 11.75 14.51
C SER A 46 -11.71 11.96 13.28
N GLY A 47 -12.79 12.75 13.40
CA GLY A 47 -13.62 13.11 12.25
C GLY A 47 -12.90 13.93 11.20
N ARG A 48 -11.96 14.80 11.59
CA ARG A 48 -11.13 15.54 10.63
C ARG A 48 -10.24 14.61 9.79
N MET A 49 -9.85 13.44 10.29
CA MET A 49 -9.10 12.46 9.49
C MET A 49 -9.93 11.88 8.33
N LEU A 50 -11.27 11.97 8.41
CA LEU A 50 -12.20 11.47 7.40
C LEU A 50 -12.62 12.53 6.37
N THR A 51 -11.99 13.72 6.37
CA THR A 51 -12.21 14.72 5.33
C THR A 51 -11.37 14.41 4.08
N SER A 52 -11.81 14.88 2.91
CA SER A 52 -11.12 14.62 1.64
C SER A 52 -9.79 15.35 1.48
N ASP A 53 -9.54 16.36 2.31
CA ASP A 53 -8.34 17.20 2.30
C ASP A 53 -7.32 16.82 3.39
N HIS A 54 -7.61 15.81 4.23
CA HIS A 54 -6.68 15.39 5.27
C HIS A 54 -5.55 14.52 4.69
N SER A 55 -4.30 14.88 5.00
CA SER A 55 -3.09 14.18 4.55
C SER A 55 -2.93 12.72 5.01
N SER A 56 -3.89 12.19 5.80
CA SER A 56 -3.83 10.81 6.27
C SER A 56 -4.52 9.84 5.32
N HIS A 57 -5.34 10.36 4.38
CA HIS A 57 -6.18 9.57 3.48
C HIS A 57 -7.07 8.52 4.17
N SER A 58 -7.33 8.67 5.48
CA SER A 58 -8.14 7.71 6.25
C SER A 58 -9.55 7.58 5.67
N ARG A 59 -10.09 8.67 5.10
CA ARG A 59 -11.34 8.66 4.35
C ARG A 59 -11.33 7.62 3.22
N ASP A 60 -10.27 7.58 2.43
CA ASP A 60 -10.17 6.71 1.25
C ASP A 60 -10.03 5.25 1.67
N PHE A 61 -9.27 4.98 2.75
CA PHE A 61 -9.22 3.65 3.35
C PHE A 61 -10.60 3.15 3.79
N VAL A 62 -11.37 3.98 4.50
CA VAL A 62 -12.74 3.63 4.92
C VAL A 62 -13.65 3.41 3.72
N ARG A 63 -13.58 4.28 2.69
CA ARG A 63 -14.37 4.13 1.45
C ARG A 63 -14.00 2.88 0.67
N TRP A 64 -12.74 2.47 0.70
CA TRP A 64 -12.28 1.24 0.06
C TRP A 64 -12.82 0.00 0.78
N VAL A 65 -12.52 -0.15 2.07
CA VAL A 65 -12.85 -1.36 2.85
C VAL A 65 -14.36 -1.55 3.01
N LEU A 66 -15.11 -0.45 3.12
CA LEU A 66 -16.58 -0.50 3.19
C LEU A 66 -17.25 -0.35 1.81
N GLY A 67 -16.46 -0.28 0.74
CA GLY A 67 -16.93 -0.05 -0.62
C GLY A 67 -17.63 -1.27 -1.23
N PRO A 68 -18.53 -1.06 -2.21
CA PRO A 68 -19.25 -2.15 -2.86
C PRO A 68 -18.33 -3.19 -3.49
N LEU A 69 -17.23 -2.76 -4.14
CA LEU A 69 -16.31 -3.67 -4.79
C LEU A 69 -15.62 -4.60 -3.77
N PHE A 70 -15.15 -4.02 -2.65
CA PHE A 70 -14.51 -4.77 -1.58
C PHE A 70 -15.47 -5.83 -1.02
N ASN A 71 -16.68 -5.40 -0.66
CA ASN A 71 -17.71 -6.30 -0.15
C ASN A 71 -18.05 -7.40 -1.16
N ASN A 72 -18.24 -7.06 -2.44
CA ASN A 72 -18.58 -8.01 -3.48
C ASN A 72 -17.51 -9.08 -3.68
N ALA A 73 -16.22 -8.72 -3.64
CA ALA A 73 -15.13 -9.67 -3.71
C ALA A 73 -15.10 -10.58 -2.46
N MET A 74 -15.26 -10.02 -1.27
CA MET A 74 -15.31 -10.79 -0.02
C MET A 74 -16.52 -11.74 0.05
N TYR A 75 -17.66 -11.37 -0.52
CA TYR A 75 -18.83 -12.25 -0.63
C TYR A 75 -18.55 -13.54 -1.42
N GLN A 76 -17.50 -13.57 -2.25
CA GLN A 76 -17.11 -14.75 -3.03
C GLN A 76 -16.24 -15.74 -2.23
N LEU A 77 -15.76 -15.37 -1.03
CA LEU A 77 -14.86 -16.22 -0.23
C LEU A 77 -15.37 -17.66 -0.01
N PRO A 78 -16.66 -17.90 0.35
CA PRO A 78 -17.14 -19.26 0.52
C PRO A 78 -17.02 -20.12 -0.74
N ASP A 79 -17.13 -19.52 -1.93
CA ASP A 79 -17.01 -20.24 -3.19
C ASP A 79 -15.55 -20.48 -3.58
N LEU A 80 -14.64 -19.55 -3.26
CA LEU A 80 -13.20 -19.75 -3.39
C LEU A 80 -12.72 -20.93 -2.53
N VAL A 81 -13.29 -21.10 -1.33
CA VAL A 81 -12.95 -22.22 -0.43
C VAL A 81 -13.48 -23.56 -0.96
N ARG A 82 -14.67 -23.57 -1.58
CA ARG A 82 -15.32 -24.82 -2.04
C ARG A 82 -14.79 -25.34 -3.36
N HIS A 83 -14.22 -24.47 -4.18
CA HIS A 83 -13.79 -24.81 -5.52
C HIS A 83 -12.30 -24.50 -5.69
N GLU A 84 -11.50 -25.56 -5.81
CA GLU A 84 -10.16 -25.42 -6.35
C GLU A 84 -10.28 -24.87 -7.78
N GLY A 85 -9.72 -23.70 -8.03
CA GLY A 85 -9.82 -23.06 -9.33
C GLY A 85 -8.99 -21.79 -9.42
N THR A 86 -8.69 -21.42 -10.66
CA THR A 86 -8.02 -20.15 -11.03
C THR A 86 -9.00 -18.98 -10.87
N GLY A 87 -8.51 -17.84 -10.38
CA GLY A 87 -9.26 -16.61 -10.17
C GLY A 87 -9.30 -16.13 -8.72
N SER A 88 -9.79 -14.91 -8.51
CA SER A 88 -10.00 -14.30 -7.19
C SER A 88 -11.47 -13.92 -6.98
N GLY A 89 -11.84 -13.54 -5.77
CA GLY A 89 -13.16 -12.97 -5.49
C GLY A 89 -13.42 -11.71 -6.31
N MET A 90 -12.39 -10.92 -6.58
CA MET A 90 -12.42 -9.77 -7.47
C MET A 90 -12.75 -10.14 -8.91
N SER A 91 -12.11 -11.16 -9.48
CA SER A 91 -12.43 -11.58 -10.84
C SER A 91 -13.86 -12.10 -10.95
N ARG A 92 -14.35 -12.83 -9.95
CA ARG A 92 -15.76 -13.25 -9.88
C ARG A 92 -16.71 -12.05 -9.76
N ALA A 93 -16.39 -11.07 -8.92
CA ALA A 93 -17.21 -9.88 -8.70
C ALA A 93 -17.29 -8.95 -9.92
N THR A 94 -16.34 -9.04 -10.85
CA THR A 94 -16.23 -8.13 -12.00
C THR A 94 -16.36 -8.79 -13.36
N GLY A 95 -16.84 -10.04 -13.40
CA GLY A 95 -17.07 -10.74 -14.66
C GLY A 95 -15.79 -11.19 -15.37
N GLY A 96 -14.73 -11.48 -14.62
CA GLY A 96 -13.48 -12.09 -15.09
C GLY A 96 -12.26 -11.18 -15.06
N LEU A 97 -12.38 -9.93 -14.61
CA LEU A 97 -11.27 -8.97 -14.61
C LEU A 97 -10.49 -9.01 -13.29
N ASN A 98 -9.16 -8.96 -13.37
CA ASN A 98 -8.36 -8.70 -12.16
C ASN A 98 -8.51 -7.24 -11.70
N LEU A 99 -8.03 -6.95 -10.48
CA LEU A 99 -8.16 -5.65 -9.84
C LEU A 99 -7.67 -4.49 -10.72
N TYR A 100 -6.45 -4.60 -11.23
CA TYR A 100 -5.82 -3.55 -12.02
C TYR A 100 -6.46 -3.38 -13.40
N ALA A 101 -6.85 -4.48 -14.05
CA ALA A 101 -7.59 -4.45 -15.30
C ALA A 101 -8.95 -3.74 -15.11
N TYR A 102 -9.64 -4.01 -14.02
CA TYR A 102 -10.90 -3.34 -13.69
C TYR A 102 -10.70 -1.83 -13.47
N PHE A 103 -9.67 -1.42 -12.75
CA PHE A 103 -9.33 0.01 -12.55
C PHE A 103 -8.96 0.74 -13.84
N SER A 104 -8.40 0.02 -14.83
CA SER A 104 -8.03 0.61 -16.12
C SER A 104 -9.23 0.96 -17.01
N GLN A 105 -10.44 0.45 -16.70
CA GLN A 105 -11.63 0.69 -17.51
C GLN A 105 -12.16 2.12 -17.35
N LEU A 106 -12.69 2.67 -18.46
CA LEU A 106 -13.41 3.94 -18.45
C LEU A 106 -14.63 3.84 -17.52
N GLY A 107 -14.73 4.74 -16.53
CA GLY A 107 -15.78 4.77 -15.52
C GLY A 107 -15.31 4.37 -14.12
N ASN A 108 -14.16 3.70 -13.99
CA ASN A 108 -13.64 3.22 -12.71
C ASN A 108 -12.50 4.09 -12.14
N GLN A 109 -12.22 5.26 -12.73
CA GLN A 109 -11.10 6.11 -12.30
C GLN A 109 -11.27 6.65 -10.88
N GLU A 110 -12.48 6.97 -10.44
CA GLU A 110 -12.73 7.38 -9.05
C GLU A 110 -12.36 6.24 -8.09
N LEU A 111 -12.71 5.00 -8.42
CA LEU A 111 -12.41 3.84 -7.59
C LEU A 111 -10.91 3.55 -7.54
N ALA A 112 -10.21 3.69 -8.68
CA ALA A 112 -8.75 3.61 -8.71
C ALA A 112 -8.11 4.69 -7.81
N SER A 113 -8.65 5.91 -7.82
CA SER A 113 -8.19 6.99 -6.94
C SER A 113 -8.45 6.69 -5.45
N ILE A 114 -9.62 6.13 -5.10
CA ILE A 114 -9.94 5.70 -3.73
C ILE A 114 -8.97 4.59 -3.29
N PHE A 115 -8.70 3.62 -4.15
CA PHE A 115 -7.74 2.55 -3.87
C PHE A 115 -6.32 3.11 -3.62
N ASN A 116 -5.85 4.00 -4.49
CA ASN A 116 -4.54 4.64 -4.32
C ASN A 116 -4.47 5.44 -3.00
N GLY A 117 -5.51 6.21 -2.68
CA GLY A 117 -5.62 6.92 -1.40
C GLY A 117 -5.61 5.98 -0.20
N ALA A 118 -6.29 4.84 -0.29
CA ALA A 118 -6.26 3.80 0.75
C ALA A 118 -4.85 3.25 0.97
N MET A 119 -4.07 3.01 -0.09
CA MET A 119 -2.68 2.55 0.01
C MET A 119 -1.75 3.65 0.57
N THR A 120 -1.99 4.92 0.24
CA THR A 120 -1.33 6.06 0.89
C THR A 120 -1.63 6.07 2.40
N ALA A 121 -2.88 5.86 2.81
CA ALA A 121 -3.27 5.85 4.22
C ALA A 121 -2.53 4.78 5.03
N VAL A 122 -2.44 3.56 4.48
CA VAL A 122 -1.67 2.46 5.09
C VAL A 122 -0.21 2.88 5.26
N SER A 123 0.41 3.39 4.19
CA SER A 123 1.82 3.79 4.21
C SER A 123 2.09 4.96 5.18
N MET A 124 1.18 5.92 5.30
CA MET A 124 1.28 7.01 6.27
C MET A 124 1.20 6.52 7.72
N SER A 125 0.43 5.46 7.98
CA SER A 125 0.24 4.92 9.33
C SER A 125 1.44 4.13 9.87
N THR A 126 2.21 3.47 9.00
CA THR A 126 3.36 2.63 9.39
C THR A 126 4.72 3.24 9.05
N GLY A 127 4.75 4.21 8.13
CA GLY A 127 5.93 4.84 7.57
C GLY A 127 7.02 5.22 8.57
N THR A 128 6.73 6.10 9.54
CA THR A 128 7.76 6.58 10.49
C THR A 128 8.45 5.45 11.25
N LYS A 129 7.70 4.42 11.67
CA LYS A 129 8.25 3.29 12.42
C LYS A 129 9.11 2.40 11.51
N LEU A 130 8.65 2.14 10.29
CA LEU A 130 9.38 1.36 9.28
C LEU A 130 10.71 2.03 8.91
N VAL A 131 10.68 3.34 8.67
CA VAL A 131 11.85 4.12 8.28
C VAL A 131 12.91 4.13 9.39
N SER A 132 12.51 4.41 10.64
CA SER A 132 13.46 4.47 11.77
C SER A 132 14.06 3.11 12.18
N GLY A 133 13.48 1.99 11.73
CA GLY A 133 13.91 0.64 12.08
C GLY A 133 15.17 0.17 11.35
N ILE A 134 15.61 0.90 10.32
CA ILE A 134 16.68 0.48 9.41
C ILE A 134 17.66 1.63 9.19
N ASN A 135 18.97 1.32 9.21
CA ASN A 135 19.98 2.28 8.81
C ASN A 135 20.08 2.36 7.27
N TYR A 136 19.40 3.34 6.67
CA TYR A 136 19.48 3.63 5.24
C TYR A 136 20.65 4.57 4.85
N ASP A 137 21.33 5.22 5.80
CA ASP A 137 22.47 6.14 5.53
C ASP A 137 23.65 5.47 4.80
N ARG A 138 23.72 4.14 4.83
CA ARG A 138 24.75 3.36 4.14
C ARG A 138 24.53 3.23 2.63
N PHE A 139 23.41 3.73 2.10
CA PHE A 139 23.07 3.69 0.69
C PHE A 139 23.02 5.11 0.11
N THR A 140 23.47 5.26 -1.12
CA THR A 140 23.46 6.55 -1.84
C THR A 140 22.26 6.68 -2.77
N THR A 141 21.79 5.56 -3.33
CA THR A 141 20.67 5.51 -4.27
C THR A 141 19.68 4.41 -3.90
N LEU A 142 18.41 4.78 -3.78
CA LEU A 142 17.30 3.86 -3.51
C LEU A 142 16.33 3.80 -4.70
N VAL A 143 15.78 2.62 -4.99
CA VAL A 143 14.66 2.44 -5.93
C VAL A 143 13.49 1.82 -5.18
N ASP A 144 12.35 2.49 -5.16
CA ASP A 144 11.08 1.99 -4.63
C ASP A 144 10.29 1.33 -5.76
N VAL A 145 10.33 0.00 -5.82
CA VAL A 145 9.75 -0.82 -6.90
C VAL A 145 8.27 -1.05 -6.60
N GLY A 146 7.39 -0.57 -7.48
CA GLY A 146 5.96 -0.50 -7.19
C GLY A 146 5.64 0.59 -6.17
N GLY A 147 6.37 1.72 -6.21
CA GLY A 147 6.34 2.74 -5.17
C GLY A 147 5.03 3.53 -5.06
N GLY A 148 4.07 3.35 -5.98
CA GLY A 148 2.76 3.98 -5.92
C GLY A 148 2.84 5.51 -5.86
N SER A 149 2.30 6.09 -4.78
CA SER A 149 2.35 7.54 -4.52
C SER A 149 3.74 8.06 -4.11
N GLY A 150 4.75 7.19 -3.95
CA GLY A 150 6.09 7.55 -3.49
C GLY A 150 6.16 7.93 -2.01
N THR A 151 5.09 7.69 -1.24
CA THR A 151 4.97 8.06 0.18
C THR A 151 6.10 7.47 1.01
N TYR A 152 6.39 6.18 0.83
CA TYR A 152 7.37 5.47 1.65
C TYR A 152 8.78 5.97 1.38
N LEU A 153 9.18 6.05 0.11
CA LEU A 153 10.46 6.62 -0.28
C LEU A 153 10.64 8.07 0.19
N ALA A 154 9.60 8.91 0.07
CA ALA A 154 9.68 10.30 0.54
C ALA A 154 9.97 10.39 2.04
N GLN A 155 9.34 9.54 2.87
CA GLN A 155 9.60 9.47 4.30
C GLN A 155 11.03 9.02 4.62
N ILE A 156 11.59 8.09 3.83
CA ILE A 156 12.99 7.68 3.96
C ILE A 156 13.92 8.87 3.63
N LEU A 157 13.68 9.57 2.53
CA LEU A 157 14.53 10.70 2.10
C LEU A 157 14.46 11.90 3.05
N GLU A 158 13.31 12.13 3.68
CA GLU A 158 13.15 13.13 4.74
C GLU A 158 13.95 12.76 6.00
N HIS A 159 13.93 11.47 6.37
CA HIS A 159 14.64 10.98 7.55
C HIS A 159 16.17 10.82 7.34
N TYR A 160 16.59 10.53 6.11
CA TYR A 160 17.99 10.26 5.73
C TYR A 160 18.46 11.22 4.63
N PRO A 161 18.78 12.50 4.96
CA PRO A 161 19.22 13.50 3.97
C PRO A 161 20.54 13.18 3.24
N SER A 162 21.31 12.22 3.77
CA SER A 162 22.57 11.71 3.22
C SER A 162 22.39 10.98 1.89
N ILE A 163 21.21 10.39 1.65
CA ILE A 163 20.87 9.69 0.40
C ILE A 163 20.89 10.70 -0.74
N ASN A 164 21.64 10.42 -1.80
CA ASN A 164 21.81 11.36 -2.92
C ASN A 164 20.49 11.61 -3.64
N PHE A 165 19.82 10.53 -4.05
CA PHE A 165 18.46 10.58 -4.58
C PHE A 165 17.77 9.22 -4.48
N GLY A 166 16.45 9.23 -4.44
CA GLY A 166 15.59 8.07 -4.59
C GLY A 166 14.88 8.04 -5.94
N ILE A 167 14.43 6.86 -6.35
CA ILE A 167 13.61 6.65 -7.55
C ILE A 167 12.29 6.01 -7.13
N VAL A 168 11.17 6.67 -7.42
CA VAL A 168 9.85 6.02 -7.42
C VAL A 168 9.71 5.31 -8.77
N PHE A 169 9.65 3.98 -8.75
CA PHE A 169 9.52 3.15 -9.93
C PHE A 169 8.17 2.44 -9.94
N ASP A 170 7.36 2.67 -10.99
CA ASP A 170 6.04 2.06 -11.10
C ASP A 170 5.59 1.98 -12.58
N LEU A 171 4.39 1.48 -12.83
CA LEU A 171 3.78 1.48 -14.16
C LEU A 171 3.61 2.91 -14.70
N PRO A 172 3.62 3.11 -16.03
CA PRO A 172 3.46 4.43 -16.65
C PRO A 172 2.20 5.18 -16.20
N SER A 173 1.08 4.47 -16.01
CA SER A 173 -0.18 5.07 -15.54
C SER A 173 -0.06 5.65 -14.13
N VAL A 174 0.63 4.95 -13.22
CA VAL A 174 0.82 5.36 -11.82
C VAL A 174 1.80 6.53 -11.73
N ILE A 175 2.92 6.46 -12.45
CA ILE A 175 3.91 7.54 -12.49
C ILE A 175 3.31 8.83 -13.06
N ASN A 176 2.50 8.75 -14.12
CA ASN A 176 1.83 9.92 -14.69
C ASN A 176 0.86 10.58 -13.71
N GLN A 177 0.24 9.82 -12.80
CA GLN A 177 -0.64 10.37 -11.76
C GLN A 177 0.15 10.97 -10.60
N THR A 178 1.31 10.39 -10.26
CA THR A 178 2.03 10.71 -9.02
C THR A 178 3.01 11.87 -9.17
N LYS A 179 3.82 11.90 -10.24
CA LYS A 179 4.99 12.78 -10.36
C LYS A 179 4.69 14.27 -10.21
N ASP A 180 3.52 14.71 -10.69
CA ASP A 180 3.08 16.11 -10.68
C ASP A 180 1.92 16.36 -9.70
N SER A 181 1.56 15.36 -8.88
CA SER A 181 0.46 15.46 -7.94
C SER A 181 0.74 16.51 -6.86
N GLU A 182 -0.30 17.27 -6.48
CA GLU A 182 -0.22 18.19 -5.34
C GLU A 182 0.09 17.44 -4.04
N GLU A 183 -0.38 16.19 -3.91
CA GLU A 183 -0.04 15.32 -2.78
C GLU A 183 1.47 15.12 -2.65
N PHE A 184 2.14 14.70 -3.71
CA PHE A 184 3.59 14.50 -3.65
C PHE A 184 4.35 15.82 -3.45
N LYS A 185 3.97 16.88 -4.17
CA LYS A 185 4.59 18.22 -4.04
C LYS A 185 4.48 18.78 -2.61
N SER A 186 3.37 18.51 -1.91
CA SER A 186 3.16 18.97 -0.53
C SER A 186 4.17 18.40 0.49
N ARG A 187 4.90 17.34 0.12
CA ARG A 187 5.94 16.71 0.95
C ARG A 187 7.25 17.50 0.97
N MET A 188 7.38 18.53 0.13
CA MET A 188 8.52 19.47 0.11
C MET A 188 9.89 18.79 -0.08
N ILE A 189 9.93 17.60 -0.69
CA ILE A 189 11.17 16.93 -1.06
C ILE A 189 11.80 17.68 -2.24
N PRO A 190 13.09 18.06 -2.20
CA PRO A 190 13.73 18.72 -3.32
C PRO A 190 13.65 17.88 -4.60
N GLU A 191 13.32 18.48 -5.74
CA GLU A 191 13.24 17.77 -7.03
C GLU A 191 14.54 17.04 -7.40
N THR A 192 15.68 17.52 -6.89
CA THR A 192 16.99 16.88 -7.07
C THR A 192 17.15 15.57 -6.28
N LYS A 193 16.31 15.33 -5.26
CA LYS A 193 16.35 14.16 -4.38
C LYS A 193 15.41 13.04 -4.82
N VAL A 194 14.45 13.27 -5.71
CA VAL A 194 13.51 12.22 -6.18
C VAL A 194 13.40 12.23 -7.69
N LYS A 195 13.47 11.04 -8.28
CA LYS A 195 13.14 10.81 -9.69
C LYS A 195 11.93 9.90 -9.79
N PHE A 196 11.15 10.09 -10.84
CA PHE A 196 10.04 9.23 -11.19
C PHE A 196 10.37 8.50 -12.48
N ILE A 197 10.38 7.18 -12.44
CA ILE A 197 10.72 6.34 -13.60
C ILE A 197 9.59 5.33 -13.80
N SER A 198 9.05 5.29 -15.02
CA SER A 198 8.04 4.30 -15.38
C SER A 198 8.69 3.07 -16.01
N GLY A 199 8.21 1.88 -15.66
CA GLY A 199 8.67 0.63 -16.28
C GLY A 199 7.86 -0.58 -15.84
N ASP A 200 8.39 -1.76 -16.14
CA ASP A 200 7.84 -3.05 -15.72
C ASP A 200 8.84 -3.74 -14.80
N MET A 201 8.45 -4.01 -13.56
CA MET A 201 9.31 -4.68 -12.57
C MET A 201 9.71 -6.11 -12.96
N PHE A 202 9.02 -6.72 -13.93
CA PHE A 202 9.39 -8.02 -14.49
C PHE A 202 10.40 -7.90 -15.65
N ASP A 203 10.70 -6.70 -16.13
CA ASP A 203 11.68 -6.43 -17.18
C ASP A 203 12.90 -5.68 -16.61
N SER A 204 13.98 -6.44 -16.42
CA SER A 204 15.29 -5.93 -15.94
C SER A 204 15.85 -4.74 -16.74
N SER A 205 15.46 -4.56 -18.01
CA SER A 205 15.93 -3.44 -18.83
C SER A 205 15.28 -2.10 -18.48
N THR A 206 14.16 -2.13 -17.74
CA THR A 206 13.42 -0.93 -17.34
C THR A 206 13.76 -0.44 -15.94
N ILE A 207 14.26 -1.33 -15.07
CA ILE A 207 14.66 -1.01 -13.71
C ILE A 207 15.99 -0.26 -13.73
N THR A 208 16.14 0.75 -12.86
CA THR A 208 17.40 1.50 -12.71
C THR A 208 18.34 0.83 -11.73
N GLN A 209 19.65 0.86 -12.01
CA GLN A 209 20.69 0.40 -11.08
C GLN A 209 20.71 1.26 -9.80
N ALA A 210 20.82 0.62 -8.64
CA ALA A 210 20.81 1.27 -7.33
C ALA A 210 21.52 0.42 -6.27
N ASP A 211 21.79 1.03 -5.12
CA ASP A 211 22.44 0.36 -3.97
C ASP A 211 21.45 -0.52 -3.23
N ALA A 212 20.22 -0.02 -3.10
CA ALA A 212 19.15 -0.74 -2.46
C ALA A 212 17.80 -0.55 -3.16
N TYR A 213 17.01 -1.62 -3.10
CA TYR A 213 15.65 -1.67 -3.64
C TYR A 213 14.67 -1.84 -2.50
N LEU A 214 13.58 -1.08 -2.54
CA LEU A 214 12.46 -1.21 -1.62
C LEU A 214 11.33 -1.90 -2.37
N ILE A 215 10.72 -2.90 -1.75
CA ILE A 215 9.59 -3.63 -2.28
C ILE A 215 8.55 -3.71 -1.17
N LYS A 216 7.62 -2.74 -1.14
CA LYS A 216 6.62 -2.61 -0.08
C LYS A 216 5.22 -2.93 -0.60
N HIS A 217 4.52 -3.90 -0.02
CA HIS A 217 3.16 -4.28 -0.45
C HIS A 217 3.09 -4.70 -1.92
N ILE A 218 4.09 -5.47 -2.35
CA ILE A 218 4.18 -6.00 -3.70
C ILE A 218 4.19 -7.52 -3.69
N PHE A 219 4.97 -8.18 -2.81
CA PHE A 219 5.08 -9.64 -2.85
C PHE A 219 3.76 -10.31 -2.49
N HIS A 220 2.98 -9.72 -1.61
CA HIS A 220 1.65 -10.23 -1.29
C HIS A 220 0.66 -10.19 -2.47
N ASN A 221 0.94 -9.44 -3.54
CA ASN A 221 0.06 -9.35 -4.71
C ASN A 221 0.23 -10.52 -5.68
N TYR A 222 1.28 -11.33 -5.50
CA TYR A 222 1.76 -12.26 -6.49
C TYR A 222 2.04 -13.65 -5.90
N ASP A 223 2.07 -14.65 -6.77
CA ASP A 223 2.60 -15.99 -6.47
C ASP A 223 4.13 -15.99 -6.31
N ASP A 224 4.66 -17.13 -5.89
CA ASP A 224 6.09 -17.28 -5.57
C ASP A 224 6.97 -17.11 -6.82
N GLU A 225 6.54 -17.64 -7.96
CA GLU A 225 7.26 -17.55 -9.24
C GLU A 225 7.42 -16.09 -9.69
N LYS A 226 6.37 -15.28 -9.54
CA LYS A 226 6.40 -13.86 -9.84
C LYS A 226 7.26 -13.08 -8.84
N CYS A 227 7.23 -13.42 -7.55
CA CYS A 227 8.14 -12.82 -6.56
C CYS A 227 9.61 -13.12 -6.91
N VAL A 228 9.93 -14.36 -7.30
CA VAL A 228 11.26 -14.75 -7.79
C VAL A 228 11.64 -13.96 -9.04
N ALA A 229 10.71 -13.76 -9.98
CA ALA A 229 10.94 -12.99 -11.20
C ALA A 229 11.30 -11.52 -10.91
N ILE A 230 10.62 -10.86 -9.98
CA ILE A 230 10.93 -9.47 -9.56
C ILE A 230 12.36 -9.37 -9.05
N LEU A 231 12.74 -10.25 -8.10
CA LEU A 231 14.10 -10.28 -7.56
C LEU A 231 15.15 -10.60 -8.64
N SER A 232 14.82 -11.54 -9.54
CA SER A 232 15.71 -11.93 -10.65
C SER A 232 15.96 -10.75 -11.59
N SER A 233 14.93 -9.96 -11.89
CA SER A 233 15.07 -8.74 -12.70
C SER A 233 15.95 -7.71 -12.02
N ILE A 234 15.75 -7.45 -10.72
CA ILE A 234 16.63 -6.55 -9.93
C ILE A 234 18.08 -7.04 -9.96
N ARG A 235 18.32 -8.34 -9.78
CA ARG A 235 19.67 -8.93 -9.88
C ARG A 235 20.26 -8.71 -11.26
N GLN A 236 19.48 -8.98 -12.32
CA GLN A 236 19.92 -8.83 -13.70
C GLN A 236 20.28 -7.39 -14.06
N THR A 237 19.46 -6.41 -13.65
CA THR A 237 19.71 -4.97 -13.84
C THR A 237 21.10 -4.54 -13.37
N ASN A 238 21.60 -5.17 -12.29
CA ASN A 238 22.87 -4.80 -11.66
C ASN A 238 24.06 -5.71 -12.04
N GLN A 239 23.91 -6.66 -12.97
CA GLN A 239 24.98 -7.61 -13.34
C GLN A 239 26.28 -6.95 -13.81
N ASN A 240 26.18 -5.79 -14.47
CA ASN A 240 27.34 -5.08 -15.03
C ASN A 240 27.86 -3.95 -14.12
N ARG A 241 27.40 -3.89 -12.87
CA ARG A 241 27.78 -2.81 -11.97
C ARG A 241 29.26 -2.93 -11.60
N LEU A 242 30.02 -1.84 -11.84
CA LEU A 242 31.48 -1.79 -11.64
C LEU A 242 31.88 -1.85 -10.14
N GLU A 243 30.95 -1.51 -9.25
CA GLU A 243 31.15 -1.47 -7.81
C GLU A 243 30.75 -2.79 -7.16
N ARG A 244 31.66 -3.38 -6.36
CA ARG A 244 31.43 -4.61 -5.58
C ARG A 244 30.62 -4.38 -4.29
N GLN A 245 29.77 -3.36 -4.23
CA GLN A 245 28.86 -3.25 -3.10
C GLN A 245 27.75 -4.28 -3.26
N SER A 246 27.43 -4.96 -2.17
CA SER A 246 26.31 -5.89 -2.15
C SER A 246 25.03 -5.12 -2.46
N ILE A 247 24.22 -5.66 -3.38
CA ILE A 247 22.90 -5.09 -3.69
C ILE A 247 21.95 -5.54 -2.60
N ASN A 248 21.32 -4.59 -1.93
CA ASN A 248 20.35 -4.87 -0.87
C ASN A 248 18.92 -4.76 -1.40
N VAL A 249 18.04 -5.65 -0.95
CA VAL A 249 16.61 -5.58 -1.21
C VAL A 249 15.89 -5.60 0.13
N PHE A 250 15.01 -4.63 0.33
CA PHE A 250 14.16 -4.52 1.52
C PHE A 250 12.73 -4.87 1.13
N ILE A 251 12.28 -6.05 1.53
CA ILE A 251 10.91 -6.50 1.34
C ILE A 251 10.12 -6.09 2.58
N VAL A 252 9.09 -5.28 2.41
CA VAL A 252 8.25 -4.74 3.48
C VAL A 252 6.83 -5.25 3.28
N ASP A 253 6.43 -6.21 4.10
CA ASP A 253 5.12 -6.86 4.02
C ASP A 253 4.68 -7.40 5.38
N TYR A 254 3.45 -7.91 5.45
CA TYR A 254 2.94 -8.61 6.62
C TYR A 254 3.55 -10.02 6.64
N ILE A 255 4.37 -10.30 7.65
CA ILE A 255 5.05 -11.59 7.77
C ILE A 255 4.31 -12.46 8.79
N ILE A 256 4.10 -13.72 8.43
CA ILE A 256 3.58 -14.73 9.36
C ILE A 256 4.76 -15.26 10.18
N PHE A 257 4.83 -14.89 11.45
CA PHE A 257 5.87 -15.37 12.37
C PHE A 257 5.55 -16.78 12.88
N PRO A 258 6.57 -17.61 13.16
CA PRO A 258 6.35 -18.94 13.72
C PRO A 258 5.71 -18.88 15.12
N GLY A 259 4.79 -19.80 15.39
CA GLY A 259 4.08 -19.92 16.67
C GLY A 259 2.83 -19.04 16.78
N ASP A 260 2.14 -19.15 17.92
CA ASP A 260 0.91 -18.40 18.21
C ASP A 260 1.23 -16.99 18.73
N VAL A 261 1.87 -16.17 17.89
CA VAL A 261 2.16 -14.77 18.21
C VAL A 261 0.89 -13.94 17.99
N LEU A 262 0.49 -13.17 19.00
CA LEU A 262 -0.72 -12.33 18.95
C LEU A 262 -0.75 -11.34 17.78
N SER A 263 0.38 -10.99 17.16
CA SER A 263 0.39 -10.11 15.98
C SER A 263 -0.09 -10.81 14.69
N ASN A 264 -0.04 -12.15 14.61
CA ASN A 264 -0.36 -12.87 13.38
C ASN A 264 -1.83 -12.76 12.96
N TRP A 265 -2.77 -12.46 13.87
CA TRP A 265 -4.19 -12.37 13.48
C TRP A 265 -4.44 -11.30 12.42
N GLN A 266 -3.70 -10.18 12.45
CA GLN A 266 -3.82 -9.11 11.47
C GLN A 266 -3.33 -9.58 10.10
N THR A 267 -2.19 -10.26 10.08
CA THR A 267 -1.63 -10.88 8.87
C THR A 267 -2.59 -11.93 8.29
N HIS A 268 -3.14 -12.82 9.11
CA HIS A 268 -4.10 -13.84 8.66
C HIS A 268 -5.40 -13.22 8.13
N ALA A 269 -5.90 -12.15 8.77
CA ALA A 269 -7.09 -11.45 8.29
C ALA A 269 -6.83 -10.74 6.96
N LEU A 270 -5.65 -10.13 6.80
CA LEU A 270 -5.21 -9.51 5.56
C LEU A 270 -5.05 -10.55 4.45
N ASP A 271 -4.43 -11.69 4.72
CA ASP A 271 -4.20 -12.79 3.77
C ASP A 271 -5.50 -13.27 3.12
N ILE A 272 -6.57 -13.43 3.91
CA ILE A 272 -7.90 -13.76 3.39
C ILE A 272 -8.41 -12.66 2.43
N GLY A 273 -8.19 -11.40 2.79
CA GLY A 273 -8.49 -10.26 1.92
C GLY A 273 -7.69 -10.34 0.61
N ILE A 274 -6.37 -10.50 0.70
CA ILE A 274 -5.49 -10.63 -0.45
C ILE A 274 -5.96 -11.75 -1.38
N ALA A 275 -6.25 -12.95 -0.86
CA ALA A 275 -6.79 -14.06 -1.64
C ALA A 275 -8.15 -13.72 -2.31
N ALA A 276 -8.97 -12.90 -1.65
CA ALA A 276 -10.21 -12.42 -2.25
C ALA A 276 -9.98 -11.42 -3.39
N PHE A 277 -8.91 -10.61 -3.36
CA PHE A 277 -8.69 -9.57 -4.37
C PHE A 277 -7.74 -9.99 -5.49
N LEU A 278 -6.69 -10.72 -5.16
CA LEU A 278 -5.51 -10.91 -5.99
C LEU A 278 -5.31 -12.40 -6.21
N GLU A 279 -5.45 -12.81 -7.47
CA GLU A 279 -5.23 -14.19 -7.86
C GLU A 279 -3.76 -14.58 -7.62
N GLY A 280 -3.53 -15.63 -6.83
CA GLY A 280 -2.20 -16.07 -6.44
C GLY A 280 -1.52 -15.21 -5.36
N GLY A 281 -2.12 -14.07 -4.99
CA GLY A 281 -1.65 -13.24 -3.90
C GLY A 281 -1.81 -13.94 -2.55
N ARG A 282 -0.83 -13.76 -1.67
CA ARG A 282 -0.83 -14.31 -0.31
C ARG A 282 0.22 -13.68 0.58
N GLU A 283 -0.07 -13.64 1.86
CA GLU A 283 0.92 -13.41 2.90
C GLU A 283 1.73 -14.68 3.15
N ARG A 284 2.96 -14.51 3.63
CA ARG A 284 3.94 -15.60 3.71
C ARG A 284 4.63 -15.65 5.05
N THR A 285 5.05 -16.86 5.38
CA THR A 285 5.93 -17.14 6.52
C THR A 285 7.39 -16.79 6.18
N ILE A 286 8.22 -16.61 7.21
CA ILE A 286 9.66 -16.40 7.02
C ILE A 286 10.31 -17.50 6.15
N PRO A 287 10.08 -18.81 6.38
CA PRO A 287 10.66 -19.85 5.53
C PRO A 287 10.21 -19.80 4.07
N GLU A 288 8.96 -19.38 3.78
CA GLU A 288 8.49 -19.19 2.40
C GLU A 288 9.23 -18.02 1.73
N TYR A 289 9.40 -16.89 2.43
CA TYR A 289 10.23 -15.78 1.94
C TYR A 289 11.68 -16.20 1.70
N GLU A 290 12.31 -16.94 2.61
CA GLU A 290 13.67 -17.45 2.45
C GLU A 290 13.79 -18.31 1.19
N GLN A 291 12.81 -19.18 0.90
CA GLN A 291 12.81 -19.99 -0.32
C GLN A 291 12.75 -19.13 -1.59
N ILE A 292 11.88 -18.11 -1.63
CA ILE A 292 11.75 -17.18 -2.75
C ILE A 292 13.06 -16.41 -2.97
N ILE A 293 13.59 -15.83 -1.89
CA ILE A 293 14.82 -15.02 -1.89
C ILE A 293 16.01 -15.87 -2.37
N ASN A 294 16.15 -17.09 -1.84
CA ASN A 294 17.22 -18.01 -2.22
C ASN A 294 17.12 -18.46 -3.68
N LYS A 295 15.91 -18.77 -4.17
CA LYS A 295 15.68 -19.13 -5.58
C LYS A 295 16.09 -18.03 -6.55
N ALA A 296 15.97 -16.75 -6.15
CA ALA A 296 16.37 -15.61 -6.97
C ALA A 296 17.88 -15.27 -6.89
N GLY A 297 18.67 -16.02 -6.11
CA GLY A 297 20.10 -15.77 -5.92
C GLY A 297 20.40 -14.66 -4.92
N PHE A 298 19.52 -14.45 -3.95
CA PHE A 298 19.74 -13.61 -2.77
C PHE A 298 19.80 -14.50 -1.53
N LYS A 299 20.24 -13.95 -0.40
CA LYS A 299 20.10 -14.54 0.92
C LYS A 299 19.47 -13.54 1.87
N VAL A 300 18.71 -14.02 2.84
CA VAL A 300 18.24 -13.18 3.95
C VAL A 300 19.44 -12.78 4.80
N GLU A 301 19.67 -11.47 4.94
CA GLU A 301 20.70 -10.92 5.82
C GLU A 301 20.12 -10.65 7.19
N LYS A 302 18.92 -10.06 7.25
CA LYS A 302 18.29 -9.68 8.52
C LYS A 302 16.77 -9.53 8.39
N ILE A 303 16.07 -9.81 9.48
CA ILE A 303 14.64 -9.54 9.63
C ILE A 303 14.46 -8.52 10.74
N TYR A 304 13.75 -7.43 10.45
CA TYR A 304 13.45 -6.34 11.36
C TYR A 304 11.98 -6.45 11.78
N PRO A 305 11.69 -6.96 12.98
CA PRO A 305 10.35 -6.85 13.55
C PRO A 305 10.13 -5.38 13.92
N VAL A 306 9.22 -4.72 13.23
CA VAL A 306 8.86 -3.33 13.51
C VAL A 306 7.63 -3.32 14.41
N GLN A 307 7.44 -2.29 15.24
CA GLN A 307 6.24 -2.16 16.09
C GLN A 307 5.00 -1.73 15.28
N THR A 308 4.80 -2.41 14.16
CA THR A 308 3.75 -2.28 13.15
C THR A 308 3.31 -3.70 12.74
N PRO A 309 2.14 -3.86 12.10
CA PRO A 309 1.80 -5.13 11.48
C PRO A 309 2.80 -5.55 10.39
N ASP A 310 3.36 -4.56 9.69
CA ASP A 310 4.45 -4.73 8.73
C ASP A 310 5.76 -5.18 9.41
N SER A 311 6.52 -5.99 8.69
CA SER A 311 7.91 -6.36 9.03
C SER A 311 8.81 -6.19 7.80
N ILE A 312 10.12 -6.11 8.03
CA ILE A 312 11.08 -5.87 6.95
C ILE A 312 12.08 -7.01 6.86
N ILE A 313 12.22 -7.60 5.67
CA ILE A 313 13.28 -8.55 5.34
C ILE A 313 14.32 -7.80 4.50
N GLU A 314 15.54 -7.73 5.02
CA GLU A 314 16.70 -7.33 4.25
C GLU A 314 17.35 -8.57 3.64
N ALA A 315 17.43 -8.59 2.32
CA ALA A 315 18.12 -9.60 1.55
C ALA A 315 19.29 -8.98 0.78
N VAL A 316 20.33 -9.77 0.57
CA VAL A 316 21.54 -9.36 -0.16
C VAL A 316 21.85 -10.36 -1.26
N VAL A 317 22.37 -9.87 -2.38
CA VAL A 317 22.75 -10.74 -3.51
C VAL A 317 23.84 -11.74 -3.09
N VAL A 318 23.74 -12.98 -3.57
CA VAL A 318 24.77 -14.01 -3.38
C VAL A 318 25.66 -14.03 -4.63
N ASP A 319 26.97 -13.92 -4.41
CA ASP A 319 28.01 -14.05 -5.44
C ASP A 319 28.08 -15.48 -6.01
#